data_AF-A0A3Q3FAY3-F1
#
_entry.id   AF-A0A3Q3FAY3-F1
#
_cell.length_a   1.000
_cell.length_b   1.000
_cell.length_c   1.000
_cell.angle_alpha   90.00
_cell.angle_beta   90.00
_cell.angle_gamma   90.00
#
_symmetry.space_group_name_H-M   'P 1'
#
loop_
_entity.id
_entity.type
_entity.pdbx_description
1 polymer ?
#
loop_
_entity_poly.entity_id
_entity_poly.type
_entity_poly.pdbx_seq_one_letter_code
_entity_poly.pdbx_strand_id
1 'polypeptide(L)'
;MTVWPKVIYLFQSIPLNCPSRFFFISLNKLITSFRWSQKRARIKLSSLQAPLNKGGLNLPNIRLYYLASQSRNIWCWLNRTFKLIGSQNTLYLREKFDMPPDKFCKFLQIRNWVKMKTPSFTNIAETSIEKMFRTTSTQKGLISKLYAQLVEM
;
A
#
# COMPACT_ATOMS: atom_id res chain seq x y z
N MET A 1 -28.72 -0.82 -6.83
CA MET A 1 -27.99 -0.98 -5.55
C MET A 1 -26.48 -0.94 -5.81
N THR A 2 -25.72 -0.07 -5.13
CA THR A 2 -24.26 0.08 -5.28
C THR A 2 -23.49 -0.75 -4.24
N VAL A 3 -23.60 -2.07 -4.30
CA VAL A 3 -22.91 -2.96 -3.34
C VAL A 3 -21.41 -3.03 -3.63
N TRP A 4 -21.03 -3.07 -4.91
CA TRP A 4 -19.65 -3.26 -5.33
C TRP A 4 -18.69 -2.14 -4.90
N PRO A 5 -19.02 -0.84 -5.05
CA PRO A 5 -18.17 0.24 -4.55
C PRO A 5 -17.91 0.17 -3.04
N LYS A 6 -18.91 -0.27 -2.25
CA LYS A 6 -18.75 -0.46 -0.81
C LYS A 6 -17.76 -1.57 -0.48
N VAL A 7 -17.82 -2.69 -1.22
CA VAL A 7 -16.87 -3.80 -1.07
C VAL A 7 -15.45 -3.36 -1.44
N ILE A 8 -15.29 -2.58 -2.51
CA ILE A 8 -13.99 -2.03 -2.91
C ILE A 8 -13.47 -1.08 -1.83
N TYR A 9 -14.30 -0.21 -1.27
CA TYR A 9 -13.91 0.68 -0.18
C TYR A 9 -13.40 -0.11 1.04
N LEU A 10 -14.06 -1.22 1.38
CA LEU A 10 -13.60 -2.12 2.45
C LEU A 10 -12.24 -2.75 2.12
N PHE A 11 -12.02 -3.23 0.89
CA PHE A 11 -10.69 -3.70 0.48
C PHE A 11 -9.64 -2.60 0.54
N GLN A 12 -10.03 -1.36 0.24
CA GLN A 12 -9.18 -0.20 0.39
C GLN A 12 -8.95 0.17 1.84
N SER A 13 -9.80 -0.15 2.82
CA SER A 13 -9.58 0.19 4.23
C SER A 13 -8.85 -0.89 5.04
N ILE A 14 -8.94 -2.16 4.62
CA ILE A 14 -8.29 -3.30 5.29
C ILE A 14 -6.74 -3.14 5.30
N PRO A 15 -6.06 -3.47 6.41
CA PRO A 15 -4.59 -3.47 6.46
C PRO A 15 -4.00 -4.45 5.44
N LEU A 16 -2.79 -4.17 4.92
CA LEU A 16 -2.15 -4.94 3.83
C LEU A 16 -1.97 -6.43 4.10
N ASN A 17 -2.03 -6.84 5.36
CA ASN A 17 -1.99 -8.24 5.74
C ASN A 17 -3.15 -8.96 5.04
N CYS A 18 -2.79 -9.81 4.06
CA CYS A 18 -3.74 -10.53 3.25
C CYS A 18 -4.70 -11.31 4.16
N PRO A 19 -6.03 -11.10 4.03
CA PRO A 19 -7.01 -11.94 4.68
C PRO A 19 -6.71 -13.40 4.41
N SER A 20 -6.92 -14.26 5.40
CA SER A 20 -6.67 -15.69 5.25
C SER A 20 -7.46 -16.27 4.07
N ARG A 21 -6.97 -17.39 3.49
CA ARG A 21 -7.66 -18.07 2.38
C ARG A 21 -9.15 -18.32 2.70
N PHE A 22 -9.46 -18.60 3.96
CA PHE A 22 -10.82 -18.84 4.46
C PHE A 22 -11.77 -17.66 4.23
N PHE A 23 -11.30 -16.42 4.37
CA PHE A 23 -12.10 -15.22 4.12
C PHE A 23 -12.60 -15.16 2.67
N PHE A 24 -11.75 -15.46 1.70
CA PHE A 24 -12.17 -15.47 0.30
C PHE A 24 -13.07 -16.66 -0.03
N ILE A 25 -12.86 -17.81 0.61
CA ILE A 25 -13.73 -18.99 0.44
C ILE A 25 -15.14 -18.70 0.97
N SER A 26 -15.26 -18.10 2.16
CA SER A 26 -16.56 -17.77 2.75
C SER A 26 -17.33 -16.74 1.92
N LEU A 27 -16.65 -15.70 1.42
CA LEU A 27 -17.27 -14.73 0.52
C LEU A 27 -17.72 -15.36 -0.81
N ASN A 28 -16.89 -16.19 -1.43
CA ASN A 28 -17.27 -16.89 -2.66
C ASN A 28 -18.47 -17.84 -2.42
N LYS A 29 -18.52 -18.50 -1.26
CA LYS A 29 -19.67 -19.34 -0.87
C LYS A 29 -20.94 -18.50 -0.74
N LEU A 30 -20.88 -17.33 -0.11
CA LEU A 30 -22.01 -16.43 0.06
C LEU A 30 -22.51 -15.85 -1.27
N ILE A 31 -21.62 -15.44 -2.16
CA ILE A 31 -22.00 -14.98 -3.52
C ILE A 31 -22.61 -16.13 -4.32
N THR A 32 -22.05 -17.33 -4.18
CA THR A 32 -22.57 -18.52 -4.85
C THR A 32 -23.95 -18.87 -4.34
N SER A 33 -24.18 -18.87 -3.02
CA SER A 33 -25.49 -19.15 -2.44
C SER A 33 -26.51 -18.07 -2.78
N PHE A 34 -26.12 -16.78 -2.76
CA PHE A 34 -26.99 -15.68 -3.19
C PHE A 34 -27.46 -15.86 -4.63
N ARG A 35 -26.53 -16.12 -5.56
CA ARG A 35 -26.84 -16.26 -6.98
C ARG A 35 -27.70 -17.49 -7.30
N TRP A 36 -27.50 -18.59 -6.59
CA TRP A 36 -28.32 -19.80 -6.75
C TRP A 36 -29.54 -19.83 -5.83
N SER A 37 -29.87 -18.73 -5.13
CA SER A 37 -31.00 -18.66 -4.20
C SER A 37 -30.98 -19.79 -3.15
N GLN A 38 -29.82 -20.00 -2.52
CA GLN A 38 -29.52 -21.06 -1.55
C GLN A 38 -29.63 -22.50 -2.12
N LYS A 39 -29.77 -22.66 -3.44
CA LYS A 39 -29.75 -23.97 -4.12
C LYS A 39 -28.32 -24.39 -4.46
N ARG A 40 -28.15 -25.67 -4.76
CA ARG A 40 -26.87 -26.23 -5.21
C ARG A 40 -26.42 -25.55 -6.51
N ALA A 41 -25.15 -25.14 -6.55
CA ALA A 41 -24.57 -24.51 -7.73
C ALA A 41 -24.59 -25.46 -8.93
N ARG A 42 -25.18 -25.03 -10.05
CA ARG A 42 -25.25 -25.83 -11.29
C ARG A 42 -23.96 -25.78 -12.10
N ILE A 43 -23.17 -24.70 -11.92
CA ILE A 43 -21.94 -24.44 -12.69
C ILE A 43 -20.80 -24.22 -11.71
N LYS A 44 -19.63 -24.80 -12.01
CA LYS A 44 -18.40 -24.61 -11.23
C LYS A 44 -18.00 -23.13 -11.21
N LEU A 45 -17.55 -22.64 -10.05
CA LEU A 45 -17.12 -21.25 -9.86
C LEU A 45 -16.01 -20.83 -10.85
N SER A 46 -15.06 -21.73 -11.11
CA SER A 46 -13.97 -21.48 -12.06
C SER A 46 -14.46 -21.24 -13.49
N SER A 47 -15.45 -22.00 -13.96
CA SER A 47 -16.08 -21.79 -15.27
C SER A 47 -16.82 -20.45 -15.34
N LEU A 48 -17.42 -20.02 -14.23
CA LEU A 48 -18.10 -18.73 -14.17
C LEU A 48 -17.14 -17.55 -14.22
N GLN A 49 -15.98 -17.67 -13.55
CA GLN A 49 -14.94 -16.65 -13.52
C GLN A 49 -14.11 -16.61 -14.80
N ALA A 50 -14.24 -17.60 -15.68
CA ALA A 50 -13.56 -17.61 -16.96
C ALA A 50 -14.07 -16.46 -17.86
N PRO A 51 -13.21 -15.90 -18.73
CA PRO A 51 -13.62 -14.87 -19.68
C PRO A 51 -14.61 -15.42 -20.70
N LEU A 52 -15.39 -14.52 -21.31
CA LEU A 52 -16.39 -14.87 -22.35
C LEU A 52 -15.75 -15.65 -23.50
N ASN A 53 -14.53 -15.28 -23.92
CA ASN A 53 -13.78 -15.95 -24.99
C ASN A 53 -13.50 -17.44 -24.72
N LYS A 54 -13.57 -17.87 -23.45
CA LYS A 54 -13.39 -19.28 -23.04
C LYS A 54 -14.71 -19.96 -22.68
N GLY A 55 -15.85 -19.39 -23.07
CA GLY A 55 -17.18 -19.88 -22.73
C GLY A 55 -17.58 -19.66 -21.27
N GLY A 56 -16.91 -18.73 -20.57
CA GLY A 56 -17.25 -18.36 -19.19
C GLY A 56 -18.29 -17.24 -19.12
N LEU A 57 -18.60 -16.79 -17.89
CA LEU A 57 -19.56 -15.71 -17.62
C LEU A 57 -18.90 -14.45 -17.04
N ASN A 58 -17.56 -14.38 -17.07
CA ASN A 58 -16.76 -13.25 -16.60
C ASN A 58 -17.11 -12.79 -15.17
N LEU A 59 -17.45 -13.74 -14.29
CA LEU A 59 -17.82 -13.46 -12.91
C LEU A 59 -16.61 -12.85 -12.16
N PRO A 60 -16.78 -11.75 -11.40
CA PRO A 60 -15.71 -11.13 -10.64
C PRO A 60 -15.04 -12.10 -9.67
N ASN A 61 -13.70 -12.21 -9.75
CA ASN A 61 -12.93 -12.93 -8.74
C ASN A 61 -12.53 -11.98 -7.61
N ILE A 62 -13.19 -12.10 -6.46
CA ILE A 62 -13.01 -11.25 -5.28
C ILE A 62 -11.53 -11.13 -4.86
N ARG A 63 -10.77 -12.23 -4.96
CA ARG A 63 -9.36 -12.25 -4.59
C ARG A 63 -8.53 -11.37 -5.52
N LEU A 64 -8.81 -11.41 -6.83
CA LEU A 64 -8.12 -10.55 -7.80
C LEU A 64 -8.46 -9.07 -7.57
N TYR A 65 -9.71 -8.76 -7.24
CA TYR A 65 -10.11 -7.39 -6.89
C TYR A 65 -9.44 -6.88 -5.62
N TYR A 66 -9.31 -7.73 -4.60
CA TYR A 66 -8.54 -7.39 -3.41
C TYR A 66 -7.08 -7.08 -3.78
N LEU A 67 -6.43 -7.94 -4.56
CA LEU A 67 -5.04 -7.74 -4.99
C LEU A 67 -4.87 -6.46 -5.83
N ALA A 68 -5.79 -6.18 -6.76
CA ALA A 68 -5.77 -4.96 -7.57
C ALA A 68 -5.95 -3.70 -6.71
N SER A 69 -6.80 -3.76 -5.69
CA SER A 69 -6.96 -2.67 -4.73
C SER A 69 -5.69 -2.42 -3.93
N GLN A 70 -4.97 -3.47 -3.51
CA GLN A 70 -3.70 -3.31 -2.80
C GLN A 70 -2.56 -2.86 -3.71
N SER A 71 -2.50 -3.35 -4.96
CA SER A 71 -1.44 -2.98 -5.90
C SER A 71 -1.46 -1.49 -6.22
N ARG A 72 -2.63 -0.86 -6.30
CA ARG A 72 -2.77 0.60 -6.43
C ARG A 72 -2.07 1.35 -5.29
N ASN A 73 -2.24 0.88 -4.06
CA ASN A 73 -1.61 1.50 -2.89
C ASN A 73 -0.08 1.35 -2.94
N ILE A 74 0.40 0.17 -3.33
CA ILE A 74 1.84 -0.12 -3.51
C ILE A 74 2.43 0.73 -4.63
N TRP A 75 1.74 0.86 -5.75
CA TRP A 75 2.16 1.73 -6.86
C TRP A 75 2.25 3.20 -6.45
N CYS A 76 1.25 3.71 -5.73
CA CYS A 76 1.31 5.06 -5.16
C CYS A 76 2.49 5.24 -4.20
N TRP A 77 2.86 4.20 -3.45
CA TRP A 77 4.06 4.21 -2.61
C TRP A 77 5.33 4.26 -3.47
N LEU A 78 5.49 3.34 -4.43
CA LEU A 78 6.67 3.26 -5.30
C LEU A 78 6.95 4.57 -6.06
N ASN A 79 5.92 5.15 -6.68
CA ASN A 79 6.06 6.42 -7.40
C ASN A 79 6.44 7.59 -6.49
N ARG A 80 6.14 7.51 -5.19
CA ARG A 80 6.52 8.53 -4.20
C ARG A 80 7.87 8.24 -3.56
N THR A 81 8.24 6.96 -3.35
CA THR A 81 9.52 6.55 -2.74
C THR A 81 10.73 6.95 -3.54
N PHE A 82 10.63 7.04 -4.87
CA PHE A 82 11.72 7.58 -5.70
C PHE A 82 12.11 9.04 -5.33
N LYS A 83 11.29 9.77 -4.53
CA LYS A 83 11.61 11.11 -4.00
C LYS A 83 11.91 11.16 -2.49
N LEU A 84 11.95 10.02 -1.80
CA LEU A 84 11.62 9.94 -0.36
C LEU A 84 12.68 9.27 0.53
N ILE A 85 13.89 9.08 0.01
CA ILE A 85 14.94 8.28 0.64
C ILE A 85 15.54 8.89 1.94
N GLY A 86 15.22 10.13 2.33
CA GLY A 86 15.92 10.83 3.43
C GLY A 86 15.06 11.45 4.54
N SER A 87 14.08 10.77 5.16
CA SER A 87 13.43 11.34 6.38
C SER A 87 12.92 10.33 7.40
N GLN A 88 13.36 10.51 8.65
CA GLN A 88 13.01 9.69 9.81
C GLN A 88 11.65 10.04 10.47
N ASN A 89 11.09 11.24 10.26
CA ASN A 89 9.94 11.71 11.05
C ASN A 89 8.60 11.63 10.29
N THR A 90 7.59 10.98 10.91
CA THR A 90 6.24 10.77 10.34
C THR A 90 5.44 12.06 10.18
N LEU A 91 5.59 13.04 11.09
CA LEU A 91 4.92 14.34 11.00
C LEU A 91 5.44 15.18 9.83
N TYR A 92 6.77 15.20 9.65
CA TYR A 92 7.41 15.86 8.50
C TYR A 92 6.98 15.24 7.16
N LEU A 93 6.75 13.92 7.11
CA LEU A 93 6.24 13.24 5.92
C LEU A 93 4.78 13.60 5.60
N ARG A 94 3.99 14.06 6.57
CA ARG A 94 2.62 14.51 6.32
C ARG A 94 2.61 15.90 5.71
N GLU A 95 3.43 16.80 6.27
CA GLU A 95 3.55 18.20 5.86
C GLU A 95 4.27 18.35 4.51
N LYS A 96 5.31 17.54 4.24
CA LYS A 96 6.09 17.60 2.99
C LYS A 96 5.35 17.14 1.73
N PHE A 97 4.29 16.34 1.88
CA PHE A 97 3.65 15.65 0.75
C PHE A 97 2.19 16.03 0.53
N ASP A 98 1.64 16.96 1.31
CA ASP A 98 0.23 17.40 1.24
C ASP A 98 -0.74 16.23 1.03
N MET A 99 -0.51 15.13 1.75
CA MET A 99 -1.31 13.92 1.56
C MET A 99 -2.61 14.02 2.36
N PRO A 100 -3.75 13.67 1.75
CA PRO A 100 -4.97 13.43 2.51
C PRO A 100 -4.71 12.36 3.59
N PRO A 101 -5.26 12.53 4.80
CA PRO A 101 -5.00 11.65 5.94
C PRO A 101 -5.28 10.17 5.63
N ASP A 102 -6.29 9.90 4.79
CA ASP A 102 -6.68 8.55 4.36
C ASP A 102 -5.56 7.81 3.62
N LYS A 103 -4.81 8.54 2.79
CA LYS A 103 -3.69 7.98 2.00
C LYS A 103 -2.43 7.84 2.85
N PHE A 104 -2.28 8.66 3.89
CA PHE A 104 -1.12 8.64 4.77
C PHE A 104 -1.09 7.40 5.67
N CYS A 105 -2.21 7.01 6.27
CA CYS A 105 -2.29 5.77 7.06
C CYS A 105 -1.93 4.54 6.24
N LYS A 106 -2.35 4.49 4.97
CA LYS A 106 -1.97 3.41 4.02
C LYS A 106 -0.49 3.40 3.71
N PHE A 107 0.11 4.57 3.50
CA PHE A 107 1.55 4.70 3.31
C PHE A 107 2.33 4.12 4.50
N LEU A 108 1.91 4.42 5.74
CA LEU A 108 2.53 3.87 6.94
C LEU A 108 2.37 2.35 7.05
N GLN A 109 1.19 1.81 6.68
CA GLN A 109 0.97 0.36 6.63
C GLN A 109 1.91 -0.32 5.64
N ILE A 110 2.14 0.26 4.44
CA ILE A 110 3.06 -0.29 3.44
C ILE A 110 4.49 -0.26 3.97
N ARG A 111 4.92 0.89 4.49
CA ARG A 111 6.26 1.03 5.08
C ARG A 111 6.51 0.01 6.18
N ASN A 112 5.55 -0.15 7.10
CA ASN A 112 5.66 -1.12 8.19
C ASN A 112 5.69 -2.56 7.67
N TRP A 113 4.83 -2.90 6.71
CA TRP A 113 4.81 -4.23 6.10
C TRP A 113 6.13 -4.57 5.39
N VAL A 114 6.70 -3.63 4.63
CA VAL A 114 8.02 -3.78 4.02
C VAL A 114 9.09 -3.98 5.10
N LYS A 115 9.12 -3.14 6.14
CA LYS A 115 10.06 -3.27 7.26
C LYS A 115 9.96 -4.63 7.96
N MET A 116 8.76 -5.18 8.12
CA MET A 116 8.54 -6.51 8.69
C MET A 116 9.05 -7.64 7.78
N LYS A 117 9.00 -7.47 6.45
CA LYS A 117 9.40 -8.49 5.47
C LYS A 117 10.88 -8.46 5.13
N THR A 118 11.50 -7.28 5.18
CA THR A 118 12.91 -7.07 4.94
C THR A 118 13.54 -6.47 6.19
N PRO A 119 14.03 -7.29 7.14
CA PRO A 119 14.69 -6.79 8.36
C PRO A 119 15.99 -6.02 8.05
N SER A 120 16.59 -6.27 6.89
CA SER A 120 17.72 -5.53 6.32
C SER A 120 17.33 -4.22 5.61
N PHE A 121 16.06 -3.81 5.64
CA PHE A 121 15.64 -2.49 5.14
C PHE A 121 16.17 -1.43 6.10
N THR A 122 17.42 -1.06 5.91
CA THR A 122 18.01 0.07 6.58
C THR A 122 17.17 1.29 6.21
N ASN A 123 16.65 2.00 7.21
CA ASN A 123 16.53 3.44 7.02
C ASN A 123 17.93 3.85 6.56
N ILE A 124 18.07 4.41 5.35
CA ILE A 124 19.35 4.93 4.89
C ILE A 124 19.94 5.68 6.09
N ALA A 125 21.13 5.24 6.53
CA ALA A 125 21.77 5.89 7.66
C ALA A 125 21.87 7.36 7.30
N GLU A 126 21.33 8.25 8.14
CA GLU A 126 21.34 9.68 7.84
C GLU A 126 22.76 10.06 7.45
N THR A 127 22.90 10.54 6.22
CA THR A 127 24.21 10.99 5.74
C THR A 127 24.70 12.10 6.67
N SER A 128 26.02 12.28 6.79
CA SER A 128 26.60 13.36 7.60
C SER A 128 25.95 14.71 7.30
N ILE A 129 25.56 14.91 6.04
CA ILE A 129 24.83 16.07 5.52
C ILE A 129 23.43 16.21 6.12
N GLU A 130 22.63 15.14 6.18
CA GLU A 130 21.28 15.14 6.74
C GLU A 130 21.28 15.44 8.25
N LYS A 131 22.29 14.96 8.99
CA LYS A 131 22.47 15.28 10.42
C LYS A 131 22.79 16.75 10.66
N MET A 132 23.51 17.39 9.74
CA MET A 132 23.79 18.83 9.83
C MET A 132 22.52 19.65 9.63
N PHE A 133 21.74 19.40 8.58
CA PHE A 133 20.51 20.17 8.32
C PHE A 133 19.48 20.10 9.47
N ARG A 134 19.54 19.09 10.34
CA ARG A 134 18.70 19.00 11.55
C ARG A 134 19.21 19.78 12.75
N THR A 135 20.53 19.90 12.93
CA THR A 135 21.13 20.51 14.12
C THR A 135 21.23 22.04 14.04
N THR A 136 20.97 22.62 12.86
CA THR A 136 21.51 23.94 12.53
C THR A 136 20.51 24.88 11.88
N SER A 137 19.51 25.36 12.60
CA SER A 137 18.74 26.53 12.14
C SER A 137 19.08 27.85 12.85
N THR A 138 20.00 27.85 13.84
CA THR A 138 20.28 29.06 14.64
C THR A 138 21.75 29.38 14.92
N GLN A 139 22.72 28.60 14.43
CA GLN A 139 24.15 28.86 14.71
C GLN A 139 24.84 29.65 13.59
N LYS A 140 25.49 30.78 13.94
CA LYS A 140 26.40 31.54 13.05
C LYS A 140 27.58 30.64 12.61
N GLY A 141 28.02 30.76 11.35
CA GLY A 141 29.15 30.00 10.79
C GLY A 141 28.77 28.68 10.10
N LEU A 142 27.50 28.50 9.76
CA LEU A 142 26.98 27.30 9.10
C LEU A 142 27.61 27.01 7.73
N ILE A 143 27.67 28.05 6.91
CA ILE A 143 28.16 27.93 5.54
C ILE A 143 29.64 27.55 5.53
N SER A 144 30.45 28.04 6.48
CA SER A 144 31.86 27.69 6.57
C SER A 144 32.09 26.24 7.02
N LYS A 145 31.27 25.72 7.95
CA LYS A 145 31.33 24.31 8.38
C LYS A 145 30.92 23.36 7.26
N LEU A 146 29.89 23.73 6.50
CA LEU A 146 29.48 23.00 5.29
C LEU A 146 30.60 22.96 4.24
N TYR A 147 31.25 24.10 4.02
CA TYR A 147 32.33 24.19 3.04
C TYR A 147 33.55 23.36 3.44
N ALA A 148 33.95 23.40 4.73
CA ALA A 148 35.07 22.61 5.23
C ALA A 148 34.88 21.10 5.01
N GLN A 149 33.68 20.58 5.27
CA GLN A 149 33.40 19.16 5.09
C GLN A 149 33.26 18.73 3.62
N LEU A 150 32.79 19.61 2.72
CA LEU A 150 32.76 19.32 1.28
C LEU A 150 34.16 19.26 0.66
N VAL A 151 35.14 19.93 1.28
CA VAL A 151 36.54 19.91 0.86
C VAL A 151 37.29 18.68 1.39
N GLU A 152 36.84 18.10 2.51
CA GLU A 152 37.42 16.90 3.14
C GLU A 152 36.85 15.55 2.62
N MET A 153 35.78 15.57 1.83
CA MET A 153 35.22 14.40 1.12
C MET A 153 35.90 14.16 -0.21
#